data_AF-A0AA50E1V6-F1
#
_entry.id   AF-A0AA50E1V6-F1
#
_cell.length_a   1.000
_cell.length_b   1.000
_cell.length_c   1.000
_cell.angle_alpha   90.00
_cell.angle_beta   90.00
_cell.angle_gamma   90.00
#
_symmetry.space_group_name_H-M   'P 1'
#
loop_
_entity.id
_entity.type
_entity.pdbx_description
1 polymer ?
#
loop_
_entity_poly.entity_id
_entity_poly.type
_entity_poly.pdbx_seq_one_letter_code
_entity_poly.pdbx_strand_id
1 'polypeptide(L)'
;MLSALPAGAWLPSTQAWEKWLGCAYYPWERWLMTRKNCVAVFPRDRLTHESLLNQGVASYAVGNPMMDGLNPQDYKPQPLQPGQSLTITLLPGSRSPEMERNWALIVESLTSVLAHFADASITFLAAIAPSLPLPPLMAELETQGWQPLEDNAVELLTNKVSCLIKGPVFQKDHARLVFSQQQFADCLHHAQAAIAMAGTATEQFVGLGKPVISFPGQGPNTIPILRAVKPGFWENP
;
A
#
# COMPACT_ATOMS: atom_id res chain seq x y z
N MET A 1 -15.13 18.32 -6.32
CA MET A 1 -16.33 17.60 -5.85
C MET A 1 -16.09 16.12 -6.03
N LEU A 2 -15.59 15.43 -5.00
CA LEU A 2 -15.42 13.98 -4.99
C LEU A 2 -16.56 13.42 -4.14
N SER A 3 -17.58 12.86 -4.78
CA SER A 3 -18.64 12.14 -4.09
C SER A 3 -18.06 10.86 -3.52
N ALA A 4 -18.02 10.75 -2.19
CA ALA A 4 -17.88 9.46 -1.54
C ALA A 4 -18.98 8.53 -2.09
N LEU A 5 -18.58 7.39 -2.65
CA LEU A 5 -19.54 6.36 -3.03
C LEU A 5 -20.31 5.96 -1.76
N PRO A 6 -21.66 5.93 -1.79
CA PRO A 6 -22.44 5.53 -0.63
C PRO A 6 -22.06 4.10 -0.21
N ALA A 7 -22.11 3.81 1.08
CA ALA A 7 -21.85 2.47 1.61
C ALA A 7 -22.76 1.45 0.88
N GLY A 8 -22.14 0.51 0.15
CA GLY A 8 -22.83 -0.47 -0.69
C GLY A 8 -22.84 -0.17 -2.19
N ALA A 9 -22.24 0.93 -2.66
CA ALA A 9 -22.12 1.20 -4.09
C ALA A 9 -21.01 0.36 -4.73
N TRP A 10 -21.41 -0.46 -5.70
CA TRP A 10 -20.51 -1.25 -6.54
C TRP A 10 -19.58 -0.34 -7.35
N LEU A 11 -18.29 -0.71 -7.41
CA LEU A 11 -17.31 0.03 -8.21
C LEU A 11 -17.71 0.04 -9.70
N PRO A 12 -17.40 1.09 -10.47
CA PRO A 12 -17.72 1.14 -11.91
C PRO A 12 -17.17 -0.06 -12.70
N SER A 13 -16.05 -0.64 -12.24
CA SER A 13 -15.37 -1.81 -12.81
C SER A 13 -15.96 -3.17 -12.43
N THR A 14 -16.96 -3.23 -11.53
CA THR A 14 -17.60 -4.50 -11.17
C THR A 14 -18.42 -5.02 -12.32
N GLN A 15 -18.25 -6.31 -12.61
CA GLN A 15 -18.83 -6.93 -13.78
C GLN A 15 -20.36 -6.93 -13.66
N ALA A 16 -21.08 -6.78 -14.78
CA ALA A 16 -22.54 -6.68 -14.76
C ALA A 16 -23.21 -7.89 -14.07
N TRP A 17 -22.58 -9.06 -14.14
CA TRP A 17 -23.05 -10.27 -13.46
C TRP A 17 -22.84 -10.24 -11.95
N GLU A 18 -21.78 -9.60 -11.43
CA GLU A 18 -21.55 -9.44 -9.99
C GLU A 18 -22.64 -8.57 -9.38
N LYS A 19 -23.02 -7.49 -10.09
CA LYS A 19 -24.13 -6.62 -9.71
C LYS A 19 -25.47 -7.34 -9.76
N TRP A 20 -25.67 -8.19 -10.76
CA TRP A 20 -26.90 -8.96 -10.92
C TRP A 20 -27.06 -10.08 -9.88
N LEU A 21 -25.96 -10.76 -9.55
CA LEU A 21 -25.94 -11.79 -8.49
C LEU A 21 -25.88 -11.20 -7.07
N GLY A 22 -25.54 -9.91 -6.95
CA GLY A 22 -25.30 -9.24 -5.68
C GLY A 22 -24.11 -9.81 -4.91
N CYS A 23 -23.19 -10.49 -5.59
CA CYS A 23 -22.08 -11.23 -5.00
C CYS A 23 -20.93 -11.36 -6.01
N ALA A 24 -19.69 -11.25 -5.53
CA ALA A 24 -18.48 -11.40 -6.34
C ALA A 24 -18.14 -12.86 -6.69
N TYR A 25 -18.86 -13.84 -6.13
CA TYR A 25 -18.62 -15.26 -6.33
C TYR A 25 -19.64 -15.88 -7.28
N TYR A 26 -19.14 -16.74 -8.17
CA TYR A 26 -19.96 -17.48 -9.11
C TYR A 26 -20.90 -18.47 -8.40
N PRO A 27 -22.03 -18.86 -9.03
CA PRO A 27 -22.97 -19.82 -8.44
C PRO A 27 -22.33 -21.15 -8.02
N TRP A 28 -21.34 -21.67 -8.76
CA TRP A 28 -20.65 -22.91 -8.41
C TRP A 28 -19.66 -22.75 -7.25
N GLU A 29 -19.03 -21.59 -7.11
CA GLU A 29 -18.18 -21.28 -5.96
C GLU A 29 -19.03 -21.22 -4.69
N ARG A 30 -20.18 -20.54 -4.76
CA ARG A 30 -21.16 -20.53 -3.66
C ARG A 30 -21.69 -21.92 -3.36
N TRP A 31 -22.01 -22.70 -4.39
CA TRP A 31 -22.41 -24.09 -4.21
C TRP A 31 -21.34 -24.87 -3.44
N LEU A 32 -20.05 -24.73 -3.79
CA LEU A 32 -18.95 -25.37 -3.08
C LEU A 32 -18.86 -24.91 -1.62
N MET A 33 -19.02 -23.60 -1.36
CA MET A 33 -19.00 -23.02 -0.01
C MET A 33 -20.16 -23.48 0.89
N THR A 34 -21.27 -23.93 0.31
CA THR A 34 -22.43 -24.45 1.06
C THR A 34 -22.41 -25.97 1.25
N ARG A 35 -21.37 -26.67 0.74
CA ARG A 35 -21.25 -28.12 0.90
C ARG A 35 -20.93 -28.48 2.34
N LYS A 36 -21.34 -29.67 2.77
CA LYS A 36 -21.04 -30.23 4.10
C LYS A 36 -19.55 -30.30 4.45
N ASN A 37 -18.68 -30.32 3.44
CA ASN A 37 -17.22 -30.34 3.63
C ASN A 37 -16.63 -28.94 3.86
N CYS A 38 -17.38 -27.87 3.56
CA CYS A 38 -17.01 -26.50 3.85
C CYS A 38 -17.75 -26.08 5.13
N VAL A 39 -17.03 -26.09 6.26
CA VAL A 39 -17.61 -25.79 7.57
C VAL A 39 -17.79 -24.29 7.79
N ALA A 40 -16.88 -23.48 7.22
CA ALA A 40 -16.86 -22.04 7.39
C ALA A 40 -16.08 -21.37 6.25
N VAL A 41 -16.45 -20.13 5.94
CA VAL A 41 -15.73 -19.21 5.05
C VAL A 41 -15.32 -17.97 5.83
N PHE A 42 -14.07 -17.55 5.68
CA PHE A 42 -13.50 -16.40 6.39
C PHE A 42 -13.10 -15.32 5.36
N PRO A 43 -14.06 -14.51 4.88
CA PRO A 43 -13.74 -13.41 3.98
C PRO A 43 -12.94 -12.32 4.71
N ARG A 44 -12.14 -11.58 3.94
CA ARG A 44 -11.21 -10.56 4.46
C ARG A 44 -11.88 -9.25 4.85
N ASP A 45 -13.07 -9.00 4.32
CA ASP A 45 -13.82 -7.77 4.54
C ASP A 45 -15.29 -8.04 4.87
N ARG A 46 -15.89 -7.06 5.55
CA ARG A 46 -17.24 -7.16 6.07
C ARG A 46 -18.30 -7.16 4.97
N LEU A 47 -18.08 -6.44 3.87
CA LEU A 47 -19.04 -6.39 2.76
C LEU A 47 -19.17 -7.77 2.11
N THR A 48 -18.04 -8.45 1.88
CA THR A 48 -18.02 -9.82 1.38
C THR A 48 -18.65 -10.80 2.38
N HIS A 49 -18.39 -10.61 3.69
CA HIS A 49 -19.06 -11.39 4.74
C HIS A 49 -20.58 -11.28 4.68
N GLU A 50 -21.10 -10.05 4.67
CA GLU A 50 -22.55 -9.78 4.63
C GLU A 50 -23.18 -10.30 3.34
N SER A 51 -22.51 -10.13 2.20
CA SER A 51 -22.92 -10.69 0.91
C SER A 51 -23.01 -12.22 0.95
N LEU A 52 -22.01 -12.91 1.50
CA LEU A 52 -22.00 -14.38 1.59
C LEU A 52 -23.05 -14.90 2.59
N LEU A 53 -23.20 -14.22 3.73
CA LEU A 53 -24.17 -14.57 4.76
C LEU A 53 -25.61 -14.47 4.22
N ASN A 54 -25.92 -13.41 3.48
CA ASN A 54 -27.22 -13.22 2.81
C ASN A 54 -27.52 -14.30 1.75
N GLN A 55 -26.49 -15.01 1.28
CA GLN A 55 -26.60 -16.09 0.28
C GLN A 55 -26.59 -17.49 0.94
N GLY A 56 -26.70 -17.58 2.26
CA GLY A 56 -26.77 -18.84 3.01
C GLY A 56 -25.43 -19.56 3.20
N VAL A 57 -24.31 -18.87 2.97
CA VAL A 57 -22.97 -19.41 3.24
C VAL A 57 -22.61 -19.17 4.71
N ALA A 58 -22.08 -20.19 5.38
CA ALA A 58 -21.54 -20.08 6.74
C ALA A 58 -20.27 -19.21 6.73
N SER A 59 -20.44 -17.90 6.85
CA SER A 59 -19.40 -16.88 6.71
C SER A 59 -19.10 -16.22 8.04
N TYR A 60 -17.83 -15.91 8.34
CA TYR A 60 -17.41 -15.27 9.58
C TYR A 60 -16.44 -14.11 9.31
N ALA A 61 -16.78 -12.91 9.78
CA ALA A 61 -15.93 -11.72 9.71
C ALA A 61 -14.92 -11.71 10.88
N VAL A 62 -13.76 -12.33 10.66
CA VAL A 62 -12.66 -12.41 11.65
C VAL A 62 -11.55 -11.38 11.40
N GLY A 63 -11.71 -10.54 10.38
CA GLY A 63 -10.70 -9.56 9.95
C GLY A 63 -9.86 -10.05 8.77
N ASN A 64 -8.86 -9.25 8.41
CA ASN A 64 -7.97 -9.55 7.28
C ASN A 64 -6.63 -10.08 7.81
N PRO A 65 -6.26 -11.36 7.58
CA PRO A 65 -5.01 -11.92 8.09
C PRO A 65 -3.77 -11.24 7.51
N MET A 66 -3.91 -10.49 6.40
CA MET A 66 -2.81 -9.68 5.88
C MET A 66 -2.48 -8.49 6.80
N MET A 67 -3.36 -8.12 7.73
CA MET A 67 -3.11 -7.09 8.73
C MET A 67 -2.37 -7.63 9.97
N ASP A 68 -2.23 -8.95 10.09
CA ASP A 68 -1.56 -9.56 11.23
C ASP A 68 -0.07 -9.15 11.24
N GLY A 69 0.43 -8.77 12.42
CA GLY A 69 1.80 -8.26 12.58
C GLY A 69 1.97 -6.78 12.22
N LEU A 70 0.94 -6.11 11.70
CA LEU A 70 0.88 -4.66 11.55
C LEU A 70 0.00 -4.09 12.66
N ASN A 71 0.56 -3.96 13.87
CA ASN A 71 -0.21 -3.53 15.03
C ASN A 71 -0.50 -2.01 14.95
N PRO A 72 -1.77 -1.59 14.80
CA PRO A 72 -2.12 -0.17 14.72
C PRO A 72 -1.75 0.58 15.99
N GLN A 73 -1.67 -0.08 17.15
CA GLN A 73 -1.31 0.55 18.41
C GLN A 73 0.15 0.99 18.46
N ASP A 74 1.02 0.36 17.66
CA ASP A 74 2.43 0.73 17.54
C ASP A 74 2.60 2.01 16.71
N TYR A 75 1.57 2.41 15.97
CA TYR A 75 1.53 3.66 15.21
C TYR A 75 0.43 4.60 15.71
N LYS A 76 0.83 5.64 16.43
CA LYS A 76 -0.04 6.81 16.67
C LYS A 76 0.22 7.84 15.57
N PRO A 77 -0.75 8.19 14.71
CA PRO A 77 -0.57 9.25 13.73
C PRO A 77 -0.22 10.55 14.47
N GLN A 78 1.03 10.97 14.33
CA GLN A 78 1.48 12.25 14.87
C GLN A 78 1.31 13.30 13.77
N PRO A 79 0.74 14.47 14.08
CA PRO A 79 0.74 15.57 13.15
C PRO A 79 2.19 15.93 12.79
N LEU A 80 2.45 16.12 11.49
CA LEU A 80 3.76 16.57 11.00
C LEU A 80 4.09 17.90 11.67
N GLN A 81 5.17 17.92 12.46
CA GLN A 81 5.63 19.17 13.08
C GLN A 81 6.37 20.03 12.06
N PRO A 82 6.32 21.37 12.17
CA PRO A 82 7.14 22.25 11.36
C PRO A 82 8.64 21.88 11.47
N GLY A 83 9.30 21.67 10.34
CA GLY A 83 10.71 21.24 10.27
C GLY A 83 10.96 19.74 10.41
N GLN A 84 9.91 18.93 10.62
CA GLN A 84 10.03 17.47 10.59
C GLN A 84 10.13 16.96 9.14
N SER A 85 11.05 16.02 8.90
CA SER A 85 11.17 15.38 7.59
C SER A 85 9.92 14.55 7.26
N LEU A 86 9.41 14.71 6.04
CA LEU A 86 8.29 13.93 5.51
C LEU A 86 8.78 12.57 5.05
N THR A 87 8.21 11.49 5.59
CA THR A 87 8.54 10.11 5.21
C THR A 87 7.41 9.50 4.40
N ILE A 88 7.72 9.04 3.19
CA ILE A 88 6.76 8.48 2.23
C ILE A 88 7.20 7.07 1.83
N THR A 89 6.34 6.07 2.01
CA THR A 89 6.65 4.70 1.55
C THR A 89 6.22 4.52 0.10
N LEU A 90 7.07 3.89 -0.69
CA LEU A 90 6.83 3.56 -2.09
C LEU A 90 6.47 2.08 -2.21
N LEU A 91 5.31 1.80 -2.79
CA LEU A 91 4.74 0.45 -2.89
C LEU A 91 4.43 0.14 -4.37
N PRO A 92 5.41 -0.30 -5.17
CA PRO A 92 5.22 -0.60 -6.60
C PRO A 92 4.44 -1.89 -6.87
N GLY A 93 4.30 -2.76 -5.86
CA GLY A 93 3.75 -4.10 -5.99
C GLY A 93 4.83 -5.18 -5.97
N SER A 94 4.42 -6.45 -6.08
CA SER A 94 5.31 -7.61 -5.89
C SER A 94 5.46 -8.53 -7.10
N ARG A 95 4.75 -8.24 -8.22
CA ARG A 95 4.68 -9.13 -9.38
C ARG A 95 5.28 -8.49 -10.62
N SER A 96 6.26 -9.16 -11.22
CA SER A 96 6.77 -8.82 -12.55
C SER A 96 5.78 -9.28 -13.64
N PRO A 97 5.60 -8.56 -14.77
CA PRO A 97 6.26 -7.31 -15.18
C PRO A 97 5.48 -6.03 -14.79
N GLU A 98 4.46 -6.16 -13.94
CA GLU A 98 3.63 -5.02 -13.52
C GLU A 98 4.37 -4.08 -12.56
N MET A 99 5.14 -4.66 -11.64
CA MET A 99 5.92 -3.94 -10.64
C MET A 99 6.92 -2.97 -11.27
N GLU A 100 7.62 -3.36 -12.34
CA GLU A 100 8.63 -2.54 -13.01
C GLU A 100 7.99 -1.31 -13.69
N ARG A 101 6.82 -1.51 -14.31
CA ARG A 101 6.03 -0.41 -14.90
C ARG A 101 5.52 0.55 -13.82
N ASN A 102 5.02 0.00 -12.73
CA ASN A 102 4.58 0.76 -11.57
C ASN A 102 5.75 1.53 -10.93
N TRP A 103 6.93 0.90 -10.84
CA TRP A 103 8.14 1.51 -10.31
C TRP A 103 8.56 2.72 -11.15
N ALA A 104 8.62 2.58 -12.48
CA ALA A 104 8.95 3.69 -13.37
C ALA A 104 8.00 4.89 -13.17
N LEU A 105 6.68 4.66 -13.09
CA LEU A 105 5.70 5.71 -12.82
C LEU A 105 5.89 6.35 -11.44
N ILE A 106 6.18 5.55 -10.41
CA ILE A 106 6.46 6.05 -9.07
C ILE A 106 7.69 6.95 -9.11
N VAL A 107 8.80 6.48 -9.68
CA VAL A 107 10.06 7.23 -9.76
C VAL A 107 9.88 8.54 -10.52
N GLU A 108 9.20 8.52 -11.66
CA GLU A 108 8.86 9.71 -12.43
C GLU A 108 8.09 10.73 -11.58
N SER A 109 7.11 10.26 -10.81
CA SER A 109 6.30 11.12 -9.94
C SER A 109 7.11 11.81 -8.84
N LEU A 110 8.23 11.20 -8.38
CA LEU A 110 9.06 11.76 -7.31
C LEU A 110 9.63 13.13 -7.71
N THR A 111 9.97 13.34 -8.99
CA THR A 111 10.47 14.64 -9.46
C THR A 111 9.45 15.76 -9.22
N SER A 112 8.15 15.49 -9.45
CA SER A 112 7.08 16.44 -9.18
C SER A 112 6.88 16.69 -7.69
N VAL A 113 7.02 15.64 -6.86
CA VAL A 113 6.95 15.75 -5.39
C VAL A 113 8.09 16.64 -4.88
N LEU A 114 9.32 16.42 -5.33
CA LEU A 114 10.48 17.22 -4.92
C LEU A 114 10.35 18.69 -5.30
N ALA A 115 9.85 18.96 -6.51
CA ALA A 115 9.61 20.34 -6.96
C ALA A 115 8.53 21.05 -6.13
N HIS A 116 7.46 20.34 -5.74
CA HIS A 116 6.37 20.92 -4.97
C HIS A 116 6.75 21.17 -3.49
N PHE A 117 7.57 20.30 -2.93
CA PHE A 117 8.01 20.34 -1.54
C PHE A 117 9.49 20.75 -1.44
N ALA A 118 9.88 21.84 -2.12
CA ALA A 118 11.27 22.27 -2.23
C ALA A 118 11.94 22.59 -0.87
N ASP A 119 11.18 23.07 0.10
CA ASP A 119 11.72 23.50 1.41
C ASP A 119 11.65 22.41 2.49
N ALA A 120 11.12 21.23 2.19
CA ALA A 120 10.87 20.18 3.17
C ALA A 120 11.75 18.96 2.92
N SER A 121 12.58 18.54 3.89
CA SER A 121 13.37 17.31 3.75
C SER A 121 12.47 16.07 3.62
N ILE A 122 12.64 15.29 2.56
CA ILE A 122 11.82 14.10 2.28
C ILE A 122 12.65 12.82 2.38
N THR A 123 12.09 11.79 3.00
CA THR A 123 12.64 10.44 3.02
C THR A 123 11.66 9.48 2.36
N PHE A 124 12.05 8.87 1.26
CA PHE A 124 11.31 7.81 0.58
C PHE A 124 11.78 6.44 1.08
N LEU A 125 10.83 5.55 1.35
CA LEU A 125 11.10 4.18 1.77
C LEU A 125 10.57 3.23 0.70
N ALA A 126 11.45 2.70 -0.13
CA ALA A 126 11.08 1.73 -1.16
C ALA A 126 10.97 0.32 -0.56
N ALA A 127 9.76 -0.06 -0.18
CA ALA A 127 9.47 -1.38 0.39
C ALA A 127 9.26 -2.39 -0.75
N ILE A 128 10.35 -3.01 -1.19
CA ILE A 128 10.39 -3.92 -2.34
C ILE A 128 10.25 -5.38 -1.85
N ALA A 129 9.50 -6.20 -2.57
CA ALA A 129 9.38 -7.61 -2.20
C ALA A 129 10.75 -8.33 -2.26
N PRO A 130 11.08 -9.22 -1.31
CA PRO A 130 12.38 -9.91 -1.27
C PRO A 130 12.69 -10.77 -2.49
N SER A 131 11.66 -11.23 -3.19
CA SER A 131 11.80 -12.06 -4.40
C SER A 131 12.18 -11.27 -5.66
N LEU A 132 12.21 -9.93 -5.59
CA LEU A 132 12.47 -9.07 -6.74
C LEU A 132 13.92 -8.59 -6.77
N PRO A 133 14.56 -8.51 -7.95
CA PRO A 133 15.91 -7.99 -8.07
C PRO A 133 15.92 -6.46 -7.87
N LEU A 134 16.76 -5.97 -6.96
CA LEU A 134 16.98 -4.53 -6.76
C LEU A 134 17.77 -3.83 -7.89
N PRO A 135 18.81 -4.44 -8.51
CA PRO A 135 19.67 -3.71 -9.44
C PRO A 135 18.92 -3.00 -10.60
N PRO A 136 17.91 -3.59 -11.25
CA PRO A 136 17.14 -2.88 -12.28
C PRO A 136 16.38 -1.66 -11.75
N LEU A 137 15.87 -1.75 -10.51
CA LEU A 137 15.11 -0.66 -9.87
C LEU A 137 16.03 0.49 -9.47
N MET A 138 17.22 0.16 -8.98
CA MET A 138 18.27 1.13 -8.65
C MET A 138 18.79 1.84 -9.91
N ALA A 139 19.02 1.10 -11.00
CA ALA A 139 19.43 1.69 -12.27
C ALA A 139 18.41 2.71 -12.79
N GLU A 140 17.10 2.42 -12.69
CA GLU A 140 16.04 3.36 -13.07
C GLU A 140 16.02 4.63 -12.18
N LEU A 141 16.43 4.55 -10.92
CA LEU A 141 16.59 5.75 -10.10
C LEU A 141 17.78 6.59 -10.57
N GLU A 142 18.89 5.94 -10.91
CA GLU A 142 20.10 6.61 -11.39
C GLU A 142 19.85 7.35 -12.71
N THR A 143 19.11 6.76 -13.65
CA THR A 143 18.71 7.43 -14.90
C THR A 143 17.89 8.70 -14.65
N GLN A 144 17.19 8.75 -13.51
CA GLN A 144 16.37 9.88 -13.06
C GLN A 144 17.14 10.85 -12.16
N GLY A 145 18.47 10.74 -12.11
CA GLY A 145 19.38 11.68 -11.43
C GLY A 145 19.52 11.46 -9.93
N TRP A 146 19.08 10.32 -9.40
CA TRP A 146 19.40 9.92 -8.03
C TRP A 146 20.81 9.35 -7.94
N GLN A 147 21.56 9.72 -6.91
CA GLN A 147 22.93 9.26 -6.71
C GLN A 147 23.01 8.30 -5.51
N PRO A 148 23.72 7.16 -5.63
CA PRO A 148 23.92 6.27 -4.49
C PRO A 148 24.76 6.95 -3.41
N LEU A 149 24.40 6.74 -2.16
CA LEU A 149 25.17 7.17 -0.99
C LEU A 149 25.97 6.00 -0.45
N GLU A 150 27.26 6.22 -0.22
CA GLU A 150 28.11 5.25 0.47
C GLU A 150 27.74 5.14 1.96
N ASP A 151 27.88 3.94 2.53
CA ASP A 151 27.47 3.61 3.91
C ASP A 151 27.99 4.59 4.96
N ASN A 152 29.21 5.12 4.77
CA ASN A 152 29.85 6.05 5.70
C ASN A 152 29.14 7.41 5.77
N ALA A 153 28.47 7.84 4.70
CA ALA A 153 27.71 9.09 4.65
C ALA A 153 26.32 8.96 5.31
N VAL A 154 25.79 7.73 5.40
CA VAL A 154 24.46 7.46 5.97
C VAL A 154 24.44 7.71 7.48
N GLU A 155 25.53 7.40 8.19
CA GLU A 155 25.65 7.67 9.64
C GLU A 155 25.69 9.17 9.96
N LEU A 156 26.37 9.97 9.12
CA LEU A 156 26.60 11.41 9.33
C LEU A 156 25.36 12.28 9.03
N LEU A 157 24.43 11.80 8.20
CA LEU A 157 23.26 12.56 7.74
C LEU A 157 21.96 12.18 8.46
N THR A 158 22.04 11.47 9.58
CA THR A 158 20.93 10.68 10.16
C THR A 158 19.70 11.52 10.53
N ASN A 159 18.66 11.36 9.71
CA ASN A 159 17.28 11.44 10.19
C ASN A 159 17.06 10.14 10.97
N LYS A 160 16.35 10.17 12.11
CA LYS A 160 16.09 8.98 12.94
C LYS A 160 15.47 7.77 12.22
N VAL A 161 15.01 7.90 10.97
CA VAL A 161 14.37 6.84 10.18
C VAL A 161 15.38 6.04 9.35
N SER A 162 16.43 6.68 8.81
CA SER A 162 17.43 5.98 7.98
C SER A 162 18.37 5.08 8.77
N CYS A 163 18.41 5.21 10.10
CA CYS A 163 19.12 4.26 10.97
C CYS A 163 18.27 3.02 11.32
N LEU A 164 16.95 3.07 11.13
CA LEU A 164 16.04 1.97 11.45
C LEU A 164 15.84 1.04 10.24
N ILE A 165 15.85 1.59 9.03
CA ILE A 165 15.63 0.83 7.79
C ILE A 165 16.95 0.66 7.05
N LYS A 166 17.36 -0.59 6.85
CA LYS A 166 18.64 -0.95 6.24
C LYS A 166 18.46 -1.33 4.78
N GLY A 167 19.34 -0.77 3.95
CA GLY A 167 19.50 -1.14 2.55
C GLY A 167 20.11 0.00 1.75
N PRO A 168 20.26 -0.17 0.42
CA PRO A 168 20.85 0.83 -0.46
C PRO A 168 20.16 2.20 -0.32
N VAL A 169 20.96 3.25 -0.17
CA VAL A 169 20.47 4.63 -0.02
C VAL A 169 20.84 5.44 -1.25
N PHE A 170 19.90 6.24 -1.72
CA PHE A 170 20.08 7.20 -2.79
C PHE A 170 19.69 8.60 -2.32
N GLN A 171 20.30 9.62 -2.91
CA GLN A 171 19.96 11.03 -2.67
C GLN A 171 19.71 11.76 -3.98
N LYS A 172 18.77 12.68 -3.93
CA LYS A 172 18.53 13.69 -4.95
C LYS A 172 18.04 14.95 -4.25
N ASP A 173 18.72 16.07 -4.49
CA ASP A 173 18.43 17.35 -3.85
C ASP A 173 18.34 17.22 -2.31
N HIS A 174 17.23 17.66 -1.72
CA HIS A 174 16.91 17.61 -0.29
C HIS A 174 16.21 16.31 0.15
N ALA A 175 16.17 15.30 -0.72
CA ALA A 175 15.50 14.05 -0.47
C ALA A 175 16.41 12.83 -0.52
N ARG A 176 16.00 11.81 0.23
CA ARG A 176 16.63 10.50 0.27
C ARG A 176 15.66 9.41 -0.08
N LEU A 177 16.15 8.32 -0.64
CA LEU A 177 15.40 7.10 -0.90
C LEU A 177 16.17 5.92 -0.34
N VAL A 178 15.53 5.12 0.50
CA VAL A 178 16.10 3.90 1.10
C VAL A 178 15.35 2.70 0.57
N PHE A 179 16.07 1.74 -0.01
CA PHE A 179 15.51 0.45 -0.37
C PHE A 179 15.44 -0.47 0.85
N SER A 180 14.34 -1.21 0.99
CA SER A 180 14.22 -2.29 1.96
C SER A 180 13.50 -3.49 1.38
N GLN A 181 14.01 -4.68 1.66
CA GLN A 181 13.40 -5.96 1.27
C GLN A 181 12.93 -6.83 2.44
N GLN A 182 13.35 -6.49 3.66
CA GLN A 182 13.11 -7.33 4.85
C GLN A 182 12.32 -6.60 5.94
N GLN A 183 12.06 -5.30 5.79
CA GLN A 183 11.53 -4.44 6.84
C GLN A 183 10.23 -3.75 6.39
N PHE A 184 9.35 -4.54 5.76
CA PHE A 184 8.09 -4.03 5.21
C PHE A 184 7.22 -3.35 6.27
N ALA A 185 7.02 -4.01 7.42
CA ALA A 185 6.23 -3.45 8.52
C ALA A 185 6.82 -2.14 9.05
N ASP A 186 8.15 -2.08 9.21
CA ASP A 186 8.85 -0.86 9.65
C ASP A 186 8.68 0.28 8.65
N CYS A 187 8.78 -0.01 7.34
CA CYS A 187 8.52 0.97 6.28
C CYS A 187 7.09 1.53 6.40
N LEU A 188 6.12 0.65 6.62
CA LEU A 188 4.72 1.03 6.81
C LEU A 188 4.55 1.88 8.07
N HIS A 189 5.13 1.51 9.21
CA HIS A 189 4.99 2.20 10.49
C HIS A 189 5.67 3.57 10.52
N HIS A 190 6.84 3.72 9.91
CA HIS A 190 7.59 4.98 9.97
C HIS A 190 7.16 6.04 8.97
N ALA A 191 6.47 5.67 7.88
CA ALA A 191 5.97 6.63 6.91
C ALA A 191 4.68 7.33 7.36
N GLN A 192 4.49 8.57 6.92
CA GLN A 192 3.25 9.34 7.13
C GLN A 192 2.29 9.21 5.96
N ALA A 193 2.79 8.89 4.76
CA ALA A 193 1.99 8.65 3.57
C ALA A 193 2.62 7.55 2.71
N ALA A 194 1.88 7.02 1.74
CA ALA A 194 2.45 6.16 0.72
C ALA A 194 2.07 6.59 -0.70
N ILE A 195 2.99 6.36 -1.63
CA ILE A 195 2.71 6.29 -3.05
C ILE A 195 2.64 4.80 -3.39
N ALA A 196 1.44 4.32 -3.71
CA ALA A 196 1.21 2.91 -3.91
C ALA A 196 0.47 2.64 -5.20
N MET A 197 0.88 1.59 -5.89
CA MET A 197 0.14 1.02 -7.01
C MET A 197 -0.55 -0.23 -6.47
N ALA A 198 -1.86 -0.35 -6.73
CA ALA A 198 -2.81 -1.16 -5.96
C ALA A 198 -2.35 -2.57 -5.58
N GLY A 199 -2.92 -3.10 -4.49
CA GLY A 199 -2.69 -4.48 -4.04
C GLY A 199 -2.69 -4.55 -2.53
N THR A 200 -2.31 -5.72 -1.99
CA THR A 200 -2.36 -5.99 -0.55
C THR A 200 -1.56 -4.98 0.28
N ALA A 201 -0.41 -4.53 -0.21
CA ALA A 201 0.40 -3.53 0.49
C ALA A 201 -0.31 -2.17 0.62
N THR A 202 -1.11 -1.80 -0.38
CA THR A 202 -1.98 -0.61 -0.33
C THR A 202 -3.05 -0.78 0.75
N GLU A 203 -3.72 -1.93 0.79
CA GLU A 203 -4.74 -2.24 1.81
C GLU A 203 -4.16 -2.22 3.22
N GLN A 204 -2.94 -2.74 3.39
CA GLN A 204 -2.21 -2.74 4.65
C GLN A 204 -1.88 -1.31 5.12
N PHE A 205 -1.33 -0.47 4.25
CA PHE A 205 -1.01 0.92 4.59
C PHE A 205 -2.26 1.73 4.96
N VAL A 206 -3.34 1.54 4.19
CA VAL A 206 -4.66 2.15 4.47
C VAL A 206 -5.25 1.62 5.76
N GLY A 207 -5.08 0.33 6.06
CA GLY A 207 -5.54 -0.30 7.29
C GLY A 207 -4.88 0.26 8.55
N LEU A 208 -3.67 0.82 8.44
CA LEU A 208 -3.02 1.59 9.50
C LEU A 208 -3.60 3.01 9.68
N GLY A 209 -4.64 3.38 8.93
CA GLY A 209 -5.27 4.70 8.96
C GLY A 209 -4.44 5.79 8.30
N LYS A 210 -3.45 5.42 7.46
CA LYS A 210 -2.53 6.36 6.82
C LYS A 210 -2.95 6.67 5.38
N PRO A 211 -2.71 7.90 4.90
CA PRO A 211 -3.09 8.30 3.54
C PRO A 211 -2.25 7.60 2.47
N VAL A 212 -2.92 7.14 1.41
CA VAL A 212 -2.28 6.60 0.22
C VAL A 212 -2.66 7.42 -1.02
N ILE A 213 -1.64 7.73 -1.83
CA ILE A 213 -1.77 8.26 -3.17
C ILE A 213 -1.53 7.13 -4.16
N SER A 214 -2.45 6.95 -5.10
CA SER A 214 -2.35 5.96 -6.17
C SER A 214 -2.67 6.61 -7.51
N PHE A 215 -1.92 6.25 -8.55
CA PHE A 215 -2.13 6.70 -9.92
C PHE A 215 -2.56 5.52 -10.81
N PRO A 216 -3.26 5.74 -11.93
CA PRO A 216 -3.60 4.66 -12.84
C PRO A 216 -2.35 4.16 -13.56
N GLY A 217 -1.97 2.90 -13.31
CA GLY A 217 -0.94 2.19 -14.08
C GLY A 217 -1.51 1.50 -15.34
N GLN A 218 -0.70 0.67 -16.00
CA GLN A 218 -1.13 -0.18 -17.12
C GLN A 218 -1.49 -1.62 -16.68
N GLY A 219 -1.60 -1.86 -15.36
CA GLY A 219 -1.93 -3.16 -14.79
C GLY A 219 -3.45 -3.39 -14.59
N PRO A 220 -3.88 -4.63 -14.34
CA PRO A 220 -5.30 -4.99 -14.19
C PRO A 220 -5.97 -4.37 -12.94
N ASN A 221 -5.21 -3.89 -11.96
CA ASN A 221 -5.72 -3.35 -10.70
C ASN A 221 -5.63 -1.82 -10.62
N THR A 222 -6.07 -1.11 -11.64
CA THR A 222 -5.83 0.34 -11.77
C THR A 222 -7.11 1.15 -11.58
N ILE A 223 -7.41 1.48 -10.33
CA ILE A 223 -8.42 2.50 -10.01
C ILE A 223 -7.70 3.64 -9.27
N PRO A 224 -7.64 4.86 -9.83
CA PRO A 224 -7.12 6.01 -9.12
C PRO A 224 -8.04 6.30 -7.93
N ILE A 225 -7.53 6.13 -6.72
CA ILE A 225 -8.30 6.34 -5.50
C ILE A 225 -7.38 6.87 -4.41
N LEU A 226 -7.71 8.05 -3.88
CA LEU A 226 -7.21 8.48 -2.58
C LEU A 226 -7.95 7.64 -1.53
N ARG A 227 -7.26 6.70 -0.91
CA ARG A 227 -7.81 5.91 0.21
C ARG A 227 -7.28 6.49 1.51
N ALA A 228 -8.20 7.03 2.30
CA ALA A 228 -8.00 7.29 3.72
C ALA A 228 -9.15 6.59 4.44
N VAL A 229 -8.82 5.62 5.27
CA VAL A 229 -9.79 4.89 6.08
C VAL A 229 -9.61 5.33 7.52
N LYS A 230 -10.73 5.54 8.24
CA LYS A 230 -10.65 5.87 9.67
C LYS A 230 -9.96 4.73 10.42
N PRO A 231 -9.07 5.02 11.39
CA PRO A 231 -8.58 4.00 12.32
C PRO A 231 -9.76 3.21 12.92
N GLY A 232 -9.67 1.88 12.96
CA GLY A 232 -10.73 1.00 13.47
C GLY A 232 -11.70 0.42 12.43
N PHE A 233 -11.55 0.69 11.13
CA PHE A 233 -12.41 0.10 10.08
C PHE A 233 -12.33 -1.43 10.00
N TRP A 234 -11.21 -2.02 10.41
CA TRP A 234 -10.98 -3.46 10.43
C TRP A 234 -11.13 -4.09 11.82
N GLU A 235 -11.46 -3.28 12.84
CA GLU A 235 -11.67 -3.76 14.20
C GLU A 235 -13.11 -4.28 14.34
N ASN A 236 -13.28 -5.44 14.96
CA ASN A 236 -14.60 -5.86 15.45
C ASN A 236 -14.97 -4.97 16.65
N PRO A 237 -16.25 -4.58 16.80
CA PRO A 237 -16.72 -3.99 18.05
C PRO A 237 -16.56 -4.95 19.24
#